data_AF-X6J9E8-F1
#
_entry.id   AF-X6J9E8-F1
#
_cell.length_a   1.000
_cell.length_b   1.000
_cell.length_c   1.000
_cell.angle_alpha   90.00
_cell.angle_beta   90.00
_cell.angle_gamma   90.00
#
_symmetry.space_group_name_H-M   'P 1'
#
loop_
_entity.id
_entity.type
_entity.pdbx_description
1 polymer ?
#
loop_
_entity_poly.entity_id
_entity_poly.type
_entity_poly.pdbx_seq_one_letter_code
_entity_poly.pdbx_strand_id
1 'polypeptide(L)'
;MWVSGIMQGLMWREYDEQGFLVYSFAETVAAMHPYYVMRAIGGAMYLSGTLIMAWNIGMTILGHQREEEPMPASVLALQPAE
;
A
#
# COMPACT_ATOMS: atom_id res chain seq x y z
N MET A 1 1.29 7.52 -6.06
CA MET A 1 1.10 7.76 -7.50
C MET A 1 0.39 9.07 -7.80
N TRP A 2 -0.37 9.62 -6.85
CA TRP A 2 -0.97 10.94 -7.02
C TRP A 2 0.09 12.03 -7.31
N VAL A 3 1.21 12.03 -6.58
CA VAL A 3 2.33 12.96 -6.80
C VAL A 3 2.90 12.88 -8.22
N SER A 4 3.14 11.66 -8.75
CA SER A 4 3.64 11.50 -10.12
C SER A 4 2.61 11.96 -11.17
N GLY A 5 1.33 11.68 -10.96
CA GLY A 5 0.26 12.11 -11.88
C GLY A 5 0.08 13.62 -11.93
N ILE A 6 0.17 14.31 -10.77
CA ILE A 6 0.17 15.77 -10.72
C ILE A 6 1.38 16.34 -11.46
N MET A 7 2.58 15.80 -11.20
CA MET A 7 3.81 16.25 -11.85
C MET A 7 3.76 16.09 -13.37
N GLN A 8 3.33 14.94 -13.89
CA GLN A 8 3.14 14.75 -15.33
C GLN A 8 2.14 15.74 -15.92
N GLY A 9 1.00 15.94 -15.26
CA GLY A 9 -0.05 16.85 -15.72
C GLY A 9 0.40 18.31 -15.75
N LEU A 10 1.21 18.75 -14.78
CA LEU A 10 1.81 20.08 -14.77
C LEU A 10 2.87 20.23 -15.87
N MET A 11 3.80 19.28 -15.98
CA MET A 11 4.89 19.36 -16.97
C MET A 11 4.37 19.41 -18.42
N TRP A 12 3.31 18.68 -18.74
CA TRP A 12 2.71 18.70 -20.09
C TRP A 12 1.88 19.95 -20.40
N ARG A 13 1.61 20.78 -19.39
CA ARG A 13 0.81 22.01 -19.51
C ARG A 13 1.62 23.28 -19.26
N GLU A 14 2.92 23.13 -19.02
CA GLU A 14 3.81 24.24 -18.70
C GLU A 14 4.38 24.84 -19.99
N TYR A 15 4.02 26.09 -20.22
CA TYR A 15 4.44 26.88 -21.38
C TYR A 15 5.33 28.02 -20.90
N ASP A 16 6.41 28.29 -21.64
CA ASP A 16 7.30 29.43 -21.40
C ASP A 16 6.62 30.74 -21.84
N GLU A 17 7.19 31.90 -21.51
CA GLU A 17 6.64 33.22 -21.85
C GLU A 17 6.50 33.45 -23.37
N GLN A 18 7.25 32.69 -24.18
CA GLN A 18 7.16 32.69 -25.65
C GLN A 18 6.18 31.64 -26.22
N GLY A 19 5.47 30.88 -25.36
CA GLY A 19 4.45 29.91 -25.76
C GLY A 19 4.95 28.52 -26.18
N PHE A 20 6.23 28.23 -25.98
CA PHE A 20 6.81 26.89 -26.20
C PHE A 20 6.59 25.98 -25.00
N LEU A 21 6.53 24.65 -25.21
CA LEU A 21 6.51 23.70 -24.10
C LEU A 21 7.87 23.72 -23.38
N VAL A 22 7.83 23.92 -22.06
CA VAL A 22 9.02 23.96 -21.20
C VAL A 22 9.65 22.57 -21.07
N TYR A 23 8.84 21.52 -21.04
CA TYR A 23 9.29 20.14 -20.87
C TYR A 23 8.96 19.28 -22.08
N SER A 24 9.95 18.54 -22.55
CA SER A 24 9.74 17.48 -23.53
C SER A 24 9.19 16.22 -22.85
N PHE A 25 8.51 15.37 -23.63
CA PHE A 25 7.96 14.10 -23.13
C PHE A 25 9.05 13.21 -22.50
N ALA A 26 10.25 13.19 -23.09
CA ALA A 26 11.37 12.39 -22.59
C ALA A 26 11.83 12.84 -21.19
N GLU A 27 11.84 14.14 -20.91
CA GLU A 27 12.20 14.70 -19.61
C GLU A 27 11.16 14.36 -18.54
N THR A 28 9.87 14.42 -18.90
CA THR A 28 8.80 13.98 -17.98
C THR A 28 8.94 12.50 -17.62
N VAL A 29 9.28 11.64 -18.59
CA VAL A 29 9.50 10.20 -18.34
C VAL A 29 10.71 9.96 -17.44
N ALA A 30 11.81 10.70 -17.65
CA ALA A 30 12.99 10.61 -16.81
C ALA A 30 12.70 11.03 -15.35
N ALA A 31 11.96 12.13 -15.16
CA ALA A 31 11.56 12.61 -13.84
C ALA A 31 10.65 11.63 -13.08
N MET A 32 9.91 10.77 -13.79
CA MET A 32 9.02 9.78 -13.18
C MET A 32 9.70 8.55 -12.59
N HIS A 33 10.90 8.22 -13.05
CA HIS A 33 11.62 7.02 -12.65
C HIS A 33 11.66 6.77 -11.11
N PRO A 34 12.01 7.75 -10.24
CA PRO A 34 12.01 7.53 -8.79
C PRO A 34 10.62 7.18 -8.23
N TYR A 35 9.54 7.71 -8.82
CA TYR A 35 8.19 7.40 -8.37
C TYR A 35 7.78 5.97 -8.74
N TYR A 36 8.25 5.43 -9.86
CA TYR A 36 8.05 4.02 -10.21
C TYR A 36 8.80 3.07 -9.27
N VAL A 37 10.00 3.44 -8.82
CA VAL A 37 10.73 2.67 -7.80
C VAL A 37 9.95 2.64 -6.48
N MET A 38 9.48 3.80 -5.99
CA MET A 38 8.64 3.85 -4.79
C MET A 38 7.34 3.05 -4.95
N ARG A 39 6.75 3.03 -6.16
CA ARG A 39 5.59 2.16 -6.47
C ARG A 39 5.93 0.69 -6.29
N ALA A 40 7.06 0.26 -6.86
CA ALA A 40 7.49 -1.13 -6.82
C ALA A 40 7.76 -1.59 -5.38
N ILE A 41 8.37 -0.74 -4.56
CA ILE A 41 8.61 -1.03 -3.13
C ILE A 41 7.28 -1.19 -2.38
N GLY A 42 6.33 -0.25 -2.56
CA GLY A 42 5.01 -0.36 -1.94
C GLY A 42 4.26 -1.62 -2.39
N GLY A 43 4.35 -1.97 -3.68
CA GLY A 43 3.80 -3.22 -4.22
C GLY A 43 4.48 -4.47 -3.66
N ALA A 44 5.80 -4.45 -3.47
CA ALA A 44 6.54 -5.56 -2.87
C ALA A 44 6.13 -5.80 -1.41
N MET A 45 5.92 -4.74 -0.64
CA MET A 45 5.38 -4.85 0.73
C MET A 45 3.98 -5.48 0.72
N TYR A 46 3.10 -5.05 -0.19
CA TYR A 46 1.77 -5.66 -0.34
C TYR A 46 1.86 -7.16 -0.68
N LEU A 47 2.68 -7.52 -1.67
CA LEU A 47 2.91 -8.93 -2.04
C LEU A 47 3.45 -9.75 -0.87
N SER A 48 4.39 -9.20 -0.10
CA SER A 48 4.91 -9.88 1.09
C SER A 48 3.80 -10.18 2.12
N GLY A 49 2.88 -9.24 2.33
CA GLY A 49 1.70 -9.46 3.18
C GLY A 49 0.77 -10.54 2.63
N THR A 50 0.54 -10.55 1.31
CA THR A 50 -0.26 -11.60 0.65
C THR A 50 0.37 -12.98 0.79
N LEU A 51 1.70 -13.09 0.69
CA LEU A 51 2.41 -14.36 0.89
C LEU A 51 2.25 -14.87 2.33
N ILE A 52 2.36 -13.99 3.33
CA ILE A 52 2.11 -14.33 4.73
C ILE A 52 0.66 -14.78 4.94
N MET A 53 -0.30 -14.08 4.32
CA MET A 53 -1.71 -14.47 4.37
C MET A 53 -1.94 -15.85 3.74
N ALA A 54 -1.39 -16.10 2.56
CA ALA A 54 -1.50 -17.39 1.88
C ALA A 54 -0.91 -18.53 2.72
N TRP A 55 0.23 -18.29 3.39
CA TRP A 55 0.81 -19.24 4.32
C TRP A 55 -0.13 -19.54 5.51
N ASN A 56 -0.69 -18.51 6.15
CA ASN A 56 -1.63 -18.69 7.27
C ASN A 56 -2.87 -19.48 6.85
N ILE A 57 -3.44 -19.18 5.68
CA ILE A 57 -4.58 -19.90 5.13
C ILE A 57 -4.19 -21.36 4.85
N GLY A 58 -3.04 -21.60 4.22
CA GLY A 58 -2.54 -22.95 3.95
C GLY A 58 -2.39 -23.78 5.22
N MET A 59 -1.80 -23.21 6.27
CA MET A 59 -1.65 -23.87 7.57
C MET A 59 -3.01 -24.19 8.22
N THR A 60 -3.97 -23.28 8.09
CA THR A 60 -5.34 -23.47 8.60
C THR A 60 -6.06 -24.61 7.86
N ILE A 61 -5.95 -24.66 6.52
CA ILE A 61 -6.53 -25.74 5.70
C ILE A 61 -5.91 -27.10 6.05
N LEU A 62 -4.62 -27.14 6.35
CA LEU A 62 -3.91 -28.34 6.76
C LEU A 62 -4.24 -28.79 8.21
N GLY A 63 -5.12 -28.07 8.92
CA GLY A 63 -5.57 -28.44 10.26
C GLY A 63 -4.63 -28.01 11.38
N HIS A 64 -3.60 -27.20 11.09
CA HIS A 64 -2.75 -26.59 12.12
C HIS A 64 -3.48 -25.39 12.72
N GLN A 65 -4.52 -25.65 13.53
CA GLN A 65 -5.15 -24.61 14.33
C GLN A 65 -4.19 -24.21 15.45
N ARG A 66 -4.03 -22.90 15.64
CA ARG A 66 -3.28 -22.37 16.77
C ARG A 66 -4.06 -22.69 18.04
N GLU A 67 -3.43 -23.39 18.98
CA GLU A 67 -3.95 -23.51 20.34
C GLU A 67 -3.88 -22.12 20.98
N GLU A 68 -5.03 -21.48 21.15
CA GLU A 68 -5.13 -20.20 21.85
C GLU A 68 -5.22 -20.47 23.35
N GLU A 69 -4.38 -19.79 24.14
CA GLU A 69 -4.59 -19.70 25.58
C GLU A 69 -5.99 -19.11 25.82
N PRO A 70 -6.81 -19.72 26.69
CA PRO A 70 -8.14 -19.21 26.97
C PRO A 70 -8.00 -17.75 27.40
N MET A 71 -8.66 -16.85 26.65
CA MET A 71 -8.72 -15.44 27.04
C MET A 71 -9.10 -15.39 28.52
N PRO A 72 -8.35 -14.67 29.37
CA PRO A 72 -8.77 -14.50 30.75
C PRO A 72 -10.15 -13.87 30.66
N ALA A 73 -11.17 -14.67 30.96
CA ALA A 73 -12.51 -14.17 31.11
C ALA A 73 -12.36 -13.08 32.15
N SER A 74 -12.49 -11.82 31.75
CA SER A 74 -12.92 -10.81 32.69
C SER A 74 -14.28 -11.34 33.12
N VAL A 75 -14.28 -12.06 34.24
CA VAL A 75 -15.47 -12.42 34.99
C VAL A 75 -16.04 -11.06 35.40
N LEU A 76 -16.72 -10.40 34.46
CA LEU A 76 -17.73 -9.42 34.78
C LEU A 76 -18.71 -10.25 35.58
N ALA A 77 -18.53 -10.20 36.89
CA ALA A 77 -19.47 -10.73 37.84
C ALA A 77 -20.80 -10.13 37.45
N LEU A 78 -21.65 -10.95 36.82
CA LEU A 78 -23.05 -10.65 36.65
C LEU A 78 -23.59 -10.54 38.07
N GLN A 79 -23.52 -9.35 38.65
CA GLN A 79 -24.20 -9.06 39.89
C GLN A 79 -25.69 -9.20 39.58
N PRO A 80 -26.40 -10.15 40.23
CA PRO A 80 -27.85 -10.17 40.12
C PRO A 80 -28.36 -8.85 40.67
N ALA A 81 -29.14 -8.14 39.85
CA ALA A 81 -29.89 -6.98 40.33
C ALA A 81 -30.93 -7.50 41.32
N GLU A 82 -30.67 -7.29 42.61
CA GLU A 82 -31.72 -7.18 43.63
C GLU A 82 -32.35 -5.78 43.57
#